data_AF-A0A9J6F5Z9-F1
#
_entry.id   AF-A0A9J6F5Z9-F1
#
_cell.length_a   1.000
_cell.length_b   1.000
_cell.length_c   1.000
_cell.angle_alpha   90.00
_cell.angle_beta   90.00
_cell.angle_gamma   90.00
#
_symmetry.space_group_name_H-M   'P 1'
#
loop_
_entity.id
_entity.type
_entity.pdbx_description
1 polymer ?
#
loop_
_entity_poly.entity_id
_entity_poly.type
_entity_poly.pdbx_seq_one_letter_code
_entity_poly.pdbx_strand_id
1 'polypeptide(L)'
;MRYLTVCLKFFRARQRELEAAKEKHWETVEAQPPAVYNCVTGSLNKLVVGDVKRYLAKFLPQYPFQETLSCPRVDMTTSRLYQSVMVFFRNYLPALAVDLLSRCTGRRPRMVRFLEQSKSAMEAVRFFTTQTWEFSSNNMLLLHSRLSPFDRQTFDIDIRKINWESYWENYLLGVRRYLFKQDPSTIPESRKRLKRQHAVHVALKTLLLLGFLRVLLGRSKVVRQLLQLAMGLLTQLLSILRFSSS
;
A
#
# COMPACT_ATOMS: atom_id res chain seq x y z
N MET A 1 61.18 34.15 -31.66
CA MET A 1 60.02 33.35 -32.11
C MET A 1 60.29 31.86 -32.38
N ARG A 2 61.52 31.38 -32.60
CA ARG A 2 61.77 29.94 -32.91
C ARG A 2 61.67 28.98 -31.72
N TYR A 3 61.95 29.42 -30.49
CA TYR A 3 61.93 28.57 -29.29
C TYR A 3 60.54 28.18 -28.79
N LEU A 4 59.54 29.07 -28.88
CA LEU A 4 58.17 28.76 -28.48
C LEU A 4 57.54 27.64 -29.33
N THR A 5 57.86 27.62 -30.64
CA THR A 5 57.32 26.63 -31.59
C THR A 5 57.84 25.22 -31.29
N VAL A 6 59.08 25.09 -30.80
CA VAL A 6 59.66 23.79 -30.41
C VAL A 6 59.01 23.28 -29.13
N CYS A 7 58.85 24.12 -28.10
CA CYS A 7 58.15 23.74 -26.87
C CYS A 7 56.68 23.35 -27.11
N LEU A 8 55.95 24.08 -27.95
CA LEU A 8 54.56 23.75 -28.31
C LEU A 8 54.46 22.44 -29.08
N LYS A 9 55.41 22.13 -29.97
CA LYS A 9 55.47 20.83 -30.66
C LYS A 9 55.76 19.69 -29.70
N PHE A 10 56.69 19.88 -28.77
CA PHE A 10 57.03 18.88 -27.77
C PHE A 10 55.86 18.61 -26.80
N PHE A 11 55.19 19.66 -26.33
CA PHE A 11 54.01 19.53 -25.48
C PHE A 11 52.87 18.81 -26.19
N ARG A 12 52.58 19.15 -27.46
CA ARG A 12 51.56 18.47 -28.27
C ARG A 12 51.92 17.03 -28.60
N ALA A 13 53.21 16.71 -28.76
CA ALA A 13 53.67 15.34 -28.97
C ALA A 13 53.49 14.50 -27.69
N ARG A 14 53.90 15.05 -26.53
CA ARG A 14 53.72 14.42 -25.22
C ARG A 14 52.25 14.21 -24.87
N GLN A 15 51.38 15.15 -25.24
CA GLN A 15 49.94 15.04 -25.00
C GLN A 15 49.32 13.93 -25.85
N ARG A 16 49.74 13.78 -27.12
CA ARG A 16 49.33 12.66 -27.98
C ARG A 16 49.84 11.31 -27.47
N GLU A 17 51.06 11.25 -26.95
CA GLU A 17 51.59 10.03 -26.29
C GLU A 17 50.77 9.65 -25.06
N LEU A 18 50.37 10.62 -24.24
CA LEU A 18 49.54 10.38 -23.06
C LEU A 18 48.12 9.96 -23.42
N GLU A 19 47.54 10.53 -24.48
CA GLU A 19 46.23 10.12 -24.99
C GLU A 19 46.29 8.71 -25.59
N ALA A 20 47.31 8.39 -26.40
CA ALA A 20 47.51 7.04 -26.93
C ALA A 20 47.82 6.00 -25.83
N ALA A 21 48.52 6.39 -24.77
CA ALA A 21 48.75 5.52 -23.61
C ALA A 21 47.47 5.26 -22.80
N LYS A 22 46.60 6.28 -22.65
CA LYS A 22 45.25 6.10 -22.08
C LYS A 22 44.37 5.22 -22.97
N GLU A 23 44.50 5.37 -24.29
CA GLU A 23 43.77 4.61 -25.29
C GLU A 23 44.08 3.10 -25.16
N LYS A 24 45.38 2.80 -25.19
CA LYS A 24 45.91 1.44 -25.05
C LYS A 24 45.62 0.81 -23.68
N HIS A 25 45.48 1.62 -22.63
CA HIS A 25 45.08 1.15 -21.30
C HIS A 25 43.62 0.72 -21.26
N TRP A 26 42.70 1.40 -21.95
CA TRP A 26 41.31 0.97 -22.02
C TRP A 26 41.12 -0.25 -22.93
N GLU A 27 41.96 -0.41 -23.96
CA GLU A 27 41.93 -1.56 -24.89
C GLU A 27 42.41 -2.88 -24.26
N THR A 28 43.26 -2.83 -23.23
CA THR A 28 43.92 -4.02 -22.64
C THR A 28 43.24 -4.55 -21.37
N VAL A 29 42.26 -3.82 -20.82
CA VAL A 29 41.43 -4.34 -19.73
C VAL A 29 40.30 -5.13 -20.37
N GLU A 30 40.38 -6.47 -20.35
CA GLU A 30 39.16 -7.29 -20.45
C GLU A 30 38.21 -6.77 -19.37
N ALA A 31 37.17 -6.04 -19.79
CA ALA A 31 36.26 -5.38 -18.88
C ALA A 31 35.53 -6.47 -18.09
N GLN A 32 36.02 -6.78 -16.89
CA GLN A 32 35.26 -7.59 -15.96
C GLN A 32 33.88 -6.97 -15.82
N PRO A 33 32.80 -7.76 -15.85
CA PRO A 33 31.47 -7.23 -15.73
C PRO A 33 31.40 -6.36 -14.46
N PRO A 34 30.78 -5.15 -14.53
CA PRO A 34 30.78 -4.24 -13.40
C PRO A 34 30.18 -4.93 -12.18
N ALA A 35 30.83 -4.79 -11.03
CA ALA A 35 30.35 -5.37 -9.79
C ALA A 35 28.99 -4.75 -9.40
N VAL A 36 27.92 -5.55 -9.43
CA VAL A 36 26.57 -5.12 -9.06
C VAL A 36 26.34 -5.37 -7.58
N TYR A 37 25.95 -4.31 -6.85
CA TYR A 37 25.63 -4.36 -5.42
C TYR A 37 24.14 -4.10 -5.20
N ASN A 38 23.35 -5.15 -5.01
CA ASN A 38 21.93 -5.01 -4.71
C ASN A 38 21.69 -4.85 -3.21
N CYS A 39 21.14 -3.71 -2.83
CA CYS A 39 20.65 -3.44 -1.48
C CYS A 39 19.14 -3.72 -1.44
N VAL A 40 18.75 -4.97 -1.17
CA VAL A 40 17.34 -5.40 -1.19
C VAL A 40 16.92 -6.09 0.11
N THR A 41 15.63 -6.03 0.40
CA THR A 41 15.01 -6.60 1.61
C THR A 41 14.60 -8.07 1.43
N GLY A 42 14.48 -8.54 0.18
CA GLY A 42 13.77 -9.79 -0.15
C GLY A 42 14.18 -11.02 0.67
N SER A 43 15.47 -11.36 0.67
CA SER A 43 16.01 -12.51 1.41
C SER A 43 16.49 -12.16 2.82
N LEU A 44 16.79 -10.88 3.09
CA LEU A 44 17.44 -10.44 4.34
C LEU A 44 16.46 -9.99 5.42
N ASN A 45 15.38 -9.33 5.02
CA ASN A 45 14.35 -8.79 5.92
C ASN A 45 13.02 -8.73 5.17
N LYS A 46 12.41 -9.89 4.97
CA LYS A 46 11.27 -10.05 4.07
C LYS A 46 10.04 -9.29 4.58
N LEU A 47 9.43 -8.49 3.70
CA LEU A 47 8.14 -7.85 3.91
C LEU A 47 7.11 -8.55 3.01
N VAL A 48 6.10 -9.20 3.60
CA VAL A 48 5.02 -9.81 2.81
C VAL A 48 3.79 -8.91 2.73
N VAL A 49 2.98 -9.11 1.69
CA VAL A 49 1.72 -8.38 1.47
C VAL A 49 0.79 -8.40 2.68
N GLY A 50 0.74 -9.53 3.40
CA GLY A 50 -0.05 -9.66 4.63
C GLY A 50 0.40 -8.69 5.73
N ASP A 51 1.71 -8.46 5.86
CA ASP A 51 2.25 -7.49 6.82
C ASP A 51 1.89 -6.06 6.41
N VAL A 52 2.02 -5.73 5.12
CA VAL A 52 1.61 -4.43 4.60
C VAL A 52 0.13 -4.15 4.93
N LYS A 53 -0.74 -5.14 4.70
CA LYS A 53 -2.16 -5.05 5.07
C LYS A 53 -2.34 -4.82 6.57
N ARG A 54 -1.58 -5.51 7.42
CA ARG A 54 -1.61 -5.34 8.88
C ARG A 54 -1.19 -3.93 9.30
N TYR A 55 -0.10 -3.40 8.76
CA TYR A 55 0.39 -2.06 9.07
C TYR A 55 -0.60 -0.99 8.60
N LEU A 56 -1.12 -1.10 7.37
CA LEU A 56 -2.12 -0.17 6.86
C LEU A 56 -3.40 -0.20 7.69
N ALA A 57 -3.89 -1.38 8.09
CA ALA A 57 -5.05 -1.51 8.97
C ALA A 57 -4.82 -0.89 10.35
N LYS A 58 -3.59 -0.92 10.86
CA LYS A 58 -3.21 -0.29 12.12
C LYS A 58 -3.11 1.24 12.01
N PHE A 59 -2.44 1.75 10.98
CA PHE A 59 -2.06 3.17 10.92
C PHE A 59 -3.05 4.06 10.18
N LEU A 60 -3.80 3.57 9.18
CA LEU A 60 -4.79 4.39 8.45
C LEU A 60 -5.91 4.94 9.35
N PRO A 61 -6.44 4.19 10.33
CA PRO A 61 -7.41 4.76 11.28
C PRO A 61 -6.79 5.77 12.24
N GLN A 62 -5.50 5.64 12.53
CA GLN A 62 -4.75 6.56 13.39
C GLN A 62 -4.42 7.86 12.66
N TYR A 63 -4.04 7.78 11.39
CA TYR A 63 -3.61 8.93 10.59
C TYR A 63 -4.50 9.12 9.34
N PRO A 64 -5.81 9.34 9.49
CA PRO A 64 -6.75 9.34 8.37
C PRO A 64 -6.68 10.64 7.56
N PHE A 65 -6.78 10.57 6.23
CA PHE A 65 -6.69 11.74 5.34
C PHE A 65 -7.88 12.72 5.46
N GLN A 66 -7.58 14.01 5.28
CA GLN A 66 -8.53 15.13 5.40
C GLN A 66 -9.66 15.17 4.38
N GLU A 67 -9.79 14.31 3.37
CA GLU A 67 -10.95 14.34 2.44
C GLU A 67 -11.49 12.94 2.09
N THR A 68 -11.39 12.01 3.02
CA THR A 68 -11.87 10.65 2.81
C THR A 68 -13.35 10.49 3.19
N LEU A 69 -14.11 9.76 2.36
CA LEU A 69 -15.49 9.34 2.67
C LEU A 69 -15.53 8.15 3.64
N SER A 70 -14.48 7.34 3.65
CA SER A 70 -14.28 6.23 4.57
C SER A 70 -12.79 5.90 4.64
N CYS A 71 -12.39 5.16 5.68
CA CYS A 71 -11.02 4.66 5.80
C CYS A 71 -10.73 3.72 4.62
N PRO A 72 -9.65 3.95 3.85
CA PRO A 72 -9.29 3.07 2.75
C PRO A 72 -8.96 1.68 3.29
N ARG A 73 -9.41 0.65 2.57
CA ARG A 73 -9.12 -0.75 2.90
C ARG A 73 -8.38 -1.38 1.74
N VAL A 74 -7.22 -1.94 2.04
CA VAL A 74 -6.40 -2.65 1.07
C VAL A 74 -6.61 -4.14 1.26
N ASP A 75 -7.05 -4.80 0.18
CA ASP A 75 -7.21 -6.24 0.11
C ASP A 75 -6.51 -6.75 -1.14
N MET A 76 -5.68 -7.77 -0.97
CA MET A 76 -5.03 -8.49 -2.06
C MET A 76 -5.47 -9.94 -2.01
N THR A 77 -5.80 -10.50 -3.17
CA THR A 77 -6.35 -11.85 -3.30
C THR A 77 -5.82 -12.47 -4.58
N THR A 78 -5.72 -13.80 -4.60
CA THR A 78 -5.33 -14.58 -5.78
C THR A 78 -6.52 -14.81 -6.72
N SER A 79 -7.75 -14.79 -6.20
CA SER A 79 -8.97 -15.03 -6.99
C SER A 79 -9.42 -13.77 -7.72
N ARG A 80 -9.29 -13.78 -9.05
CA ARG A 80 -9.73 -12.67 -9.92
C ARG A 80 -11.24 -12.44 -9.86
N LEU A 81 -12.03 -13.51 -9.73
CA LEU A 81 -13.48 -13.42 -9.62
C LEU A 81 -13.87 -12.74 -8.31
N TYR A 82 -13.34 -13.22 -7.19
CA TYR A 82 -13.60 -12.62 -5.88
C TYR A 82 -13.16 -11.14 -5.84
N GLN A 83 -11.98 -10.83 -6.39
CA GLN A 83 -11.50 -9.46 -6.50
C GLN A 83 -12.47 -8.57 -7.30
N SER A 84 -12.91 -9.03 -8.47
CA SER A 84 -13.82 -8.28 -9.34
C SER A 84 -15.16 -8.01 -8.66
N VAL A 85 -15.75 -9.03 -8.04
CA VAL A 85 -17.00 -8.91 -7.29
C VAL A 85 -16.84 -7.93 -6.12
N MET A 86 -15.78 -8.07 -5.31
CA MET A 86 -15.53 -7.18 -4.19
C MET A 86 -15.26 -5.74 -4.65
N VAL A 87 -14.52 -5.53 -5.74
CA VAL A 87 -14.25 -4.20 -6.29
C VAL A 87 -15.56 -3.55 -6.76
N PHE A 88 -16.43 -4.30 -7.44
CA PHE A 88 -17.73 -3.80 -7.88
C PHE A 88 -18.58 -3.36 -6.69
N PHE A 89 -18.84 -4.26 -5.72
CA PHE A 89 -19.73 -3.96 -4.60
C PHE A 89 -19.16 -2.96 -3.61
N ARG A 90 -17.85 -2.95 -3.36
CA ARG A 90 -17.24 -2.07 -2.35
C ARG A 90 -16.82 -0.71 -2.89
N ASN A 91 -16.54 -0.59 -4.18
CA ASN A 91 -16.06 0.67 -4.77
C ASN A 91 -17.03 1.21 -5.81
N TYR A 92 -17.36 0.46 -6.86
CA TYR A 92 -18.19 0.98 -7.95
C TYR A 92 -19.64 1.23 -7.54
N LEU A 93 -20.27 0.31 -6.80
CA LEU A 93 -21.65 0.47 -6.37
C LEU A 93 -21.87 1.73 -5.51
N PRO A 94 -21.09 2.01 -4.44
CA PRO A 94 -21.22 3.27 -3.71
C PRO A 94 -20.81 4.49 -4.54
N ALA A 95 -19.83 4.37 -5.44
CA ALA A 95 -19.44 5.48 -6.32
C ALA A 95 -20.55 5.88 -7.30
N LEU A 96 -21.24 4.90 -7.89
CA LEU A 96 -22.40 5.12 -8.74
C LEU A 96 -23.53 5.80 -7.96
N ALA A 97 -23.81 5.36 -6.73
CA ALA A 97 -24.81 6.00 -5.88
C ALA A 97 -24.46 7.48 -5.60
N VAL A 98 -23.20 7.78 -5.27
CA VAL A 98 -22.73 9.16 -5.04
C VAL A 98 -22.82 10.01 -6.31
N ASP A 99 -22.46 9.46 -7.47
CA ASP A 99 -22.50 10.17 -8.74
C ASP A 99 -23.94 10.41 -9.22
N LEU A 100 -24.86 9.46 -8.97
CA LEU A 100 -26.29 9.63 -9.24
C LEU A 100 -26.89 10.73 -8.35
N LEU A 101 -26.61 10.70 -7.04
CA LEU A 101 -27.03 11.76 -6.11
C LEU A 101 -26.46 13.13 -6.51
N SER A 102 -25.21 13.15 -6.98
CA SER A 102 -24.59 14.37 -7.50
C SER A 102 -25.36 14.91 -8.70
N ARG A 103 -25.71 14.06 -9.68
CA ARG A 103 -26.54 14.45 -10.83
C ARG A 103 -27.91 14.99 -10.40
N CYS A 104 -28.59 14.31 -9.47
CA CYS A 104 -29.89 14.75 -8.94
C CYS A 104 -29.81 16.10 -8.21
N THR A 105 -28.66 16.44 -7.62
CA THR A 105 -28.42 17.72 -6.92
C THR A 105 -27.74 18.77 -7.81
N GLY A 106 -27.67 18.56 -9.13
CA GLY A 106 -27.07 19.48 -10.08
C GLY A 106 -25.53 19.54 -10.04
N ARG A 107 -24.88 18.65 -9.28
CA ARG A 107 -23.42 18.55 -9.17
C ARG A 107 -22.86 17.60 -10.22
N ARG A 108 -21.62 17.86 -10.65
CA ARG A 108 -20.92 17.00 -11.62
C ARG A 108 -20.49 15.69 -10.97
N PRO A 109 -20.83 14.52 -11.56
CA PRO A 109 -20.34 13.22 -11.09
C PRO A 109 -18.82 13.11 -11.30
N ARG A 110 -18.10 12.56 -10.32
CA ARG A 110 -16.64 12.46 -10.31
C ARG A 110 -16.11 11.12 -9.78
N MET A 111 -16.89 10.40 -8.99
CA MET A 111 -16.39 9.25 -8.22
C MET A 111 -16.04 8.06 -9.10
N VAL A 112 -16.86 7.75 -10.11
CA VAL A 112 -16.57 6.64 -11.04
C VAL A 112 -15.30 6.90 -11.85
N ARG A 113 -15.12 8.14 -12.33
CA ARG A 113 -13.89 8.54 -13.06
C ARG A 113 -12.63 8.37 -12.21
N PHE A 114 -12.70 8.73 -10.94
CA PHE A 114 -11.61 8.52 -9.99
C PHE A 114 -11.26 7.03 -9.83
N LEU A 115 -12.28 6.17 -9.73
CA LEU A 115 -12.06 4.72 -9.64
C LEU A 115 -11.45 4.13 -10.92
N GLU A 116 -11.87 4.59 -12.09
CA GLU A 116 -11.26 4.19 -13.37
C GLU A 116 -9.79 4.59 -13.45
N GLN A 117 -9.46 5.82 -13.04
CA GLN A 117 -8.07 6.28 -12.97
C GLN A 117 -7.25 5.42 -11.99
N SER A 118 -7.80 5.14 -10.81
CA SER A 118 -7.14 4.27 -9.81
C SER A 118 -6.93 2.85 -10.35
N LYS A 119 -7.90 2.31 -11.11
CA LYS A 119 -7.81 0.99 -11.72
C LYS A 119 -6.68 0.95 -12.76
N SER A 120 -6.61 1.96 -13.63
CA SER A 120 -5.53 2.05 -14.63
C SER A 120 -4.15 2.15 -13.98
N ALA A 121 -4.01 2.94 -12.92
CA ALA A 121 -2.76 3.03 -12.16
C ALA A 121 -2.38 1.69 -11.50
N MET A 122 -3.36 0.98 -10.93
CA MET A 122 -3.14 -0.36 -10.35
C MET A 122 -2.75 -1.39 -11.40
N GLU A 123 -3.31 -1.32 -12.62
CA GLU A 123 -2.95 -2.23 -13.71
C GLU A 123 -1.51 -2.00 -14.17
N ALA A 124 -1.07 -0.74 -14.25
CA ALA A 124 0.31 -0.40 -14.62
C ALA A 124 1.35 -0.99 -13.66
N VAL A 125 1.03 -1.09 -12.35
CA VAL A 125 1.93 -1.65 -11.33
C VAL A 125 1.72 -3.15 -11.06
N ARG A 126 0.72 -3.76 -11.71
CA ARG A 126 0.29 -5.14 -11.42
C ARG A 126 1.42 -6.15 -11.65
N PHE A 127 2.16 -6.02 -12.75
CA PHE A 127 3.28 -6.92 -13.08
C PHE A 127 4.32 -6.95 -11.95
N PHE A 128 4.71 -5.77 -11.46
CA PHE A 128 5.74 -5.64 -10.43
C PHE A 128 5.26 -6.11 -9.04
N THR A 129 3.99 -5.90 -8.72
CA THR A 129 3.44 -6.16 -7.38
C THR A 129 2.91 -7.57 -7.16
N THR A 130 2.64 -8.33 -8.23
CA THR A 130 2.07 -9.68 -8.14
C THR A 130 3.09 -10.80 -8.32
N GLN A 131 4.29 -10.48 -8.79
CA GLN A 131 5.39 -11.42 -8.96
C GLN A 131 6.30 -11.42 -7.75
N THR A 132 6.92 -12.57 -7.49
CA THR A 132 7.98 -12.67 -6.47
C THR A 132 9.32 -12.45 -7.15
N TRP A 133 10.08 -11.49 -6.64
CA TRP A 133 11.39 -11.15 -7.16
C TRP A 133 12.44 -11.50 -6.11
N GLU A 134 13.40 -12.32 -6.49
CA GLU A 134 14.55 -12.64 -5.66
C GLU A 134 15.79 -12.03 -6.28
N PHE A 135 16.41 -11.10 -5.54
CA PHE A 135 17.67 -10.48 -5.93
C PHE A 135 18.76 -10.95 -4.98
N SER A 136 19.92 -11.31 -5.52
CA SER A 136 21.09 -11.65 -4.73
C SER A 136 21.72 -10.40 -4.11
N SER A 137 21.91 -10.41 -2.79
CA SER A 137 22.59 -9.36 -2.02
C SER A 137 23.98 -9.76 -1.54
N ASN A 138 24.55 -10.85 -2.07
CA ASN A 138 25.84 -11.40 -1.61
C ASN A 138 26.98 -10.38 -1.68
N ASN A 139 27.06 -9.62 -2.79
CA ASN A 139 28.09 -8.59 -2.96
C ASN A 139 27.94 -7.45 -1.94
N MET A 140 26.70 -7.06 -1.62
CA MET A 140 26.43 -6.03 -0.60
C MET A 140 26.83 -6.51 0.80
N LEU A 141 26.50 -7.75 1.15
CA LEU A 141 26.91 -8.34 2.43
C LEU A 141 28.44 -8.43 2.56
N LEU A 142 29.11 -8.86 1.48
CA LEU A 142 30.56 -8.92 1.44
C LEU A 142 31.18 -7.53 1.60
N LEU A 143 30.64 -6.53 0.89
CA LEU A 143 31.07 -5.13 1.03
C LEU A 143 30.91 -4.65 2.46
N HIS A 144 29.72 -4.83 3.04
CA HIS A 144 29.45 -4.44 4.43
C HIS A 144 30.41 -5.12 5.42
N SER A 145 30.76 -6.38 5.19
CA SER A 145 31.73 -7.12 6.03
C SER A 145 33.16 -6.57 5.95
N ARG A 146 33.52 -5.92 4.83
CA ARG A 146 34.84 -5.33 4.61
C ARG A 146 34.95 -3.87 5.02
N LEU A 147 33.82 -3.18 5.21
CA LEU A 147 33.80 -1.80 5.70
C LEU A 147 34.40 -1.72 7.11
N SER A 148 35.16 -0.65 7.34
CA SER A 148 35.66 -0.30 8.67
C SER A 148 34.49 0.03 9.62
N PRO A 149 34.67 -0.08 10.95
CA PRO A 149 33.61 0.29 11.89
C PRO A 149 33.10 1.74 11.70
N PHE A 150 34.00 2.66 11.35
CA PHE A 150 33.66 4.06 11.06
C PHE A 150 32.78 4.19 9.81
N ASP A 151 33.14 3.49 8.72
CA ASP A 151 32.38 3.54 7.47
C ASP A 151 31.01 2.86 7.62
N ARG A 152 30.92 1.77 8.39
CA ARG A 152 29.63 1.12 8.68
C ARG A 152 28.67 2.03 9.43
N GLN A 153 29.19 2.89 10.31
CA GLN A 153 28.38 3.86 11.03
C GLN A 153 27.94 5.01 10.13
N THR A 154 28.84 5.47 9.25
CA THR A 154 28.57 6.59 8.33
C THR A 154 27.62 6.18 7.20
N PHE A 155 27.78 4.98 6.67
CA PHE A 155 27.03 4.42 5.55
C PHE A 155 26.32 3.13 5.97
N ASP A 156 25.24 3.27 6.73
CA ASP A 156 24.46 2.11 7.16
C ASP A 156 23.63 1.53 6.01
N ILE A 157 24.18 0.49 5.38
CA ILE A 157 23.54 -0.27 4.30
C ILE A 157 22.87 -1.55 4.79
N ASP A 158 22.85 -1.80 6.11
CA ASP A 158 22.29 -3.03 6.67
C ASP A 158 20.75 -2.97 6.79
N ILE A 159 20.09 -3.44 5.72
CA ILE A 159 18.63 -3.51 5.61
C ILE A 159 17.96 -4.38 6.71
N ARG A 160 18.71 -5.29 7.34
CA ARG A 160 18.18 -6.15 8.41
C ARG A 160 17.74 -5.36 9.64
N LYS A 161 18.29 -4.16 9.82
CA LYS A 161 17.95 -3.26 10.93
C LYS A 161 16.62 -2.54 10.75
N ILE A 162 16.00 -2.59 9.56
CA ILE A 162 14.74 -1.90 9.30
C ILE A 162 13.64 -2.50 10.17
N ASN A 163 13.10 -1.69 11.08
CA ASN A 163 11.85 -1.98 11.75
C ASN A 163 10.68 -1.61 10.81
N TRP A 164 10.01 -2.63 10.28
CA TRP A 164 8.90 -2.44 9.32
C TRP A 164 7.74 -1.64 9.89
N GLU A 165 7.46 -1.77 11.18
CA GLU A 165 6.35 -1.06 11.81
C GLU A 165 6.60 0.45 11.85
N SER A 166 7.74 0.87 12.40
CA SER A 166 8.15 2.27 12.42
C SER A 166 8.33 2.83 11.01
N TYR A 167 8.82 2.01 10.07
CA TYR A 167 8.92 2.42 8.66
C TYR A 167 7.55 2.75 8.07
N TRP A 168 6.55 1.88 8.23
CA TRP A 168 5.21 2.09 7.67
C TRP A 168 4.45 3.24 8.34
N GLU A 169 4.66 3.47 9.63
CA GLU A 169 4.12 4.64 10.32
C GLU A 169 4.67 5.95 9.73
N ASN A 170 6.00 6.06 9.66
CA ASN A 170 6.67 7.22 9.09
C ASN A 170 6.33 7.40 7.60
N TYR A 171 6.22 6.29 6.86
CA TYR A 171 5.79 6.31 5.47
C TYR A 171 4.39 6.93 5.32
N LEU A 172 3.42 6.51 6.13
CA LEU A 172 2.06 7.03 6.05
C LEU A 172 1.98 8.51 6.44
N LEU A 173 2.72 8.91 7.48
CA LEU A 173 2.86 10.32 7.88
C LEU A 173 3.51 11.16 6.77
N GLY A 174 4.54 10.62 6.10
CA GLY A 174 5.20 11.23 4.96
C GLY A 174 4.26 11.40 3.77
N VAL A 175 3.49 10.36 3.42
CA VAL A 175 2.46 10.42 2.37
C VAL A 175 1.45 11.53 2.69
N ARG A 176 0.95 11.60 3.93
CA ARG A 176 0.03 12.66 4.36
C ARG A 176 0.65 14.05 4.18
N ARG A 177 1.87 14.25 4.69
CA ARG A 177 2.52 15.57 4.75
C ARG A 177 2.99 16.05 3.37
N TYR A 178 3.63 15.18 2.60
CA TYR A 178 4.33 15.57 1.38
C TYR A 178 3.50 15.33 0.12
N LEU A 179 2.82 14.17 0.02
CA LEU A 179 2.01 13.87 -1.17
C LEU A 179 0.66 14.60 -1.12
N PHE A 180 -0.04 14.52 0.01
CA PHE A 180 -1.34 15.17 0.19
C PHE A 180 -1.26 16.60 0.72
N LYS A 181 -0.07 17.07 1.10
CA LYS A 181 0.16 18.43 1.62
C LYS A 181 -0.71 18.76 2.84
N GLN A 182 -0.99 17.76 3.69
CA GLN A 182 -1.82 17.91 4.87
C GLN A 182 -0.97 18.10 6.12
N ASP A 183 -1.27 19.14 6.89
CA ASP A 183 -0.52 19.44 8.11
C ASP A 183 -0.78 18.38 9.21
N PRO A 184 0.23 17.93 9.96
CA PRO A 184 0.06 16.97 11.06
C PRO A 184 -0.95 17.41 12.13
N SER A 185 -1.11 18.72 12.39
CA SER A 185 -2.09 19.26 13.36
C SER A 185 -3.54 18.91 13.01
N THR A 186 -3.83 18.56 11.76
CA THR A 186 -5.17 18.24 11.28
C THR A 186 -5.59 16.78 11.54
N ILE A 187 -4.68 15.96 12.06
CA ILE A 187 -4.92 14.53 12.34
C ILE A 187 -6.08 14.33 13.34
N PRO A 188 -6.18 15.05 14.48
CA PRO A 188 -7.28 14.88 15.44
C PRO A 188 -8.65 15.19 14.83
N GLU A 189 -8.74 16.25 14.01
CA GLU A 189 -9.98 16.60 13.30
C GLU A 189 -10.36 15.51 12.29
N SER A 190 -9.38 15.03 11.52
CA SER A 190 -9.58 13.96 10.54
C SER A 190 -10.08 12.67 11.22
N ARG A 191 -9.55 12.35 12.41
CA ARG A 191 -10.02 11.23 13.24
C ARG A 191 -11.47 11.40 13.69
N LYS A 192 -11.85 12.59 14.18
CA LYS A 192 -13.24 12.88 14.57
C LYS A 192 -14.19 12.70 13.39
N ARG A 193 -13.83 13.21 12.21
CA ARG A 193 -14.66 13.07 11.02
C ARG A 193 -14.78 11.62 10.57
N LEU A 194 -13.70 10.85 10.56
CA LEU A 194 -13.74 9.44 10.21
C LEU A 194 -14.65 8.64 11.16
N LYS A 195 -14.59 8.90 12.47
CA LYS A 195 -15.50 8.29 13.46
C LYS A 195 -16.96 8.63 13.17
N ARG A 196 -17.27 9.90 12.86
CA ARG A 196 -18.62 10.33 12.49
C ARG A 196 -19.12 9.62 11.23
N GLN A 197 -18.29 9.57 10.18
CA GLN A 197 -18.63 8.87 8.94
C GLN A 197 -18.85 7.36 9.16
N HIS A 198 -18.02 6.74 10.01
CA HIS A 198 -18.20 5.35 10.38
C HIS A 198 -19.53 5.12 11.10
N ALA A 199 -19.88 5.98 12.07
CA ALA A 199 -21.15 5.91 12.78
C ALA A 199 -22.35 6.04 11.82
N VAL A 200 -22.32 7.01 10.90
CA VAL A 200 -23.36 7.17 9.86
C VAL A 200 -23.47 5.92 8.98
N HIS A 201 -22.34 5.34 8.57
CA HIS A 201 -22.34 4.15 7.73
C HIS A 201 -22.89 2.92 8.46
N VAL A 202 -22.58 2.76 9.76
CA VAL A 202 -23.12 1.69 10.60
C VAL A 202 -24.63 1.89 10.84
N ALA A 203 -25.07 3.12 11.13
CA ALA A 203 -26.47 3.45 11.28
C ALA A 203 -27.27 3.17 9.99
N LEU A 204 -26.75 3.56 8.83
CA LEU A 204 -27.40 3.28 7.55
C LEU A 204 -27.52 1.77 7.29
N LYS A 205 -26.44 1.01 7.52
CA LYS A 205 -26.45 -0.45 7.35
C LYS A 205 -27.43 -1.14 8.28
N THR A 206 -27.48 -0.72 9.55
CA THR A 206 -28.42 -1.29 10.53
C THR A 206 -29.86 -0.97 10.17
N LEU A 207 -30.17 0.27 9.76
CA LEU A 207 -31.51 0.64 9.28
C LEU A 207 -31.93 -0.14 8.04
N LEU A 208 -31.04 -0.30 7.06
CA LEU A 208 -31.31 -1.10 5.86
C LEU A 208 -31.55 -2.58 6.21
N LEU A 209 -30.74 -3.15 7.11
CA LEU A 209 -30.91 -4.53 7.57
C LEU A 209 -32.25 -4.72 8.29
N LEU A 210 -32.61 -3.80 9.19
CA LEU A 210 -33.89 -3.83 9.91
C LEU A 210 -35.07 -3.68 8.94
N GLY A 211 -34.98 -2.77 7.97
CA GLY A 211 -36.00 -2.60 6.92
C GLY A 211 -36.16 -3.87 6.07
N PHE A 212 -35.05 -4.46 5.62
CA PHE A 212 -35.04 -5.72 4.88
C PHE A 212 -35.67 -6.86 5.68
N LEU A 213 -35.29 -7.01 6.96
CA LEU A 213 -35.86 -8.02 7.85
C LEU A 213 -37.37 -7.80 8.06
N ARG A 214 -37.81 -6.55 8.27
CA ARG A 214 -39.24 -6.21 8.38
C ARG A 214 -40.03 -6.59 7.13
N VAL A 215 -39.49 -6.33 5.94
CA VAL A 215 -40.14 -6.72 4.67
C VAL A 215 -40.22 -8.24 4.54
N LEU A 216 -39.13 -8.96 4.84
CA LEU A 216 -39.11 -10.42 4.83
C LEU A 216 -40.14 -11.02 5.77
N LEU A 217 -40.22 -10.52 7.01
CA LEU A 217 -41.20 -10.96 8.02
C LEU A 217 -42.65 -10.62 7.62
N GLY A 218 -42.86 -9.48 6.96
CA GLY A 218 -44.16 -9.08 6.47
C GLY A 218 -44.66 -9.95 5.31
N ARG A 219 -43.76 -10.29 4.38
CA ARG A 219 -44.11 -10.96 3.11
C ARG A 219 -44.03 -12.49 3.19
N SER A 220 -43.14 -13.05 3.99
CA SER A 220 -42.95 -14.51 4.04
C SER A 220 -43.67 -15.14 5.23
N LYS A 221 -44.76 -15.87 4.94
CA LYS A 221 -45.45 -16.74 5.91
C LYS A 221 -44.51 -17.83 6.44
N VAL A 222 -43.64 -18.36 5.59
CA VAL A 222 -42.64 -19.40 5.93
C VAL A 222 -41.64 -18.87 6.95
N VAL A 223 -41.12 -17.66 6.78
CA VAL A 223 -40.17 -17.06 7.74
C VAL A 223 -40.84 -16.83 9.09
N ARG A 224 -42.10 -16.39 9.13
CA ARG A 224 -42.86 -16.26 10.37
C ARG A 224 -43.07 -17.61 11.07
N GLN A 225 -43.42 -18.65 10.32
CA GLN A 225 -43.59 -20.01 10.87
C GLN A 225 -42.27 -20.57 11.42
N LEU A 226 -41.17 -20.42 10.69
CA LEU A 226 -39.84 -20.85 11.16
C LEU A 226 -39.41 -20.10 12.42
N LEU A 227 -39.67 -18.79 12.51
CA LEU A 227 -39.38 -18.00 13.72
C LEU A 227 -40.25 -18.40 14.90
N GLN A 228 -41.53 -18.68 14.69
CA GLN A 228 -42.42 -19.16 15.75
C GLN A 228 -41.98 -20.53 16.27
N LEU A 229 -41.59 -21.45 15.38
CA LEU A 229 -41.02 -22.74 15.76
C LEU A 229 -39.71 -22.59 16.53
N ALA A 230 -38.79 -21.75 16.06
CA ALA A 230 -37.53 -21.48 16.74
C ALA A 230 -37.74 -20.88 18.14
N MET A 231 -38.66 -19.92 18.28
CA MET A 231 -39.01 -19.34 19.59
C MET A 231 -39.65 -20.37 20.52
N GLY A 232 -40.50 -21.26 20.00
CA GLY A 232 -41.10 -22.35 20.79
C GLY A 232 -40.07 -23.37 21.28
N LEU A 233 -39.10 -23.73 20.44
CA LEU A 233 -37.98 -24.60 20.85
C LEU A 233 -37.09 -23.92 21.88
N LEU A 234 -36.83 -22.62 21.73
CA LEU A 234 -36.02 -21.84 22.68
C LEU A 234 -36.70 -21.75 24.06
N THR A 235 -38.01 -21.51 24.10
CA THR A 235 -38.76 -21.47 25.38
C THR A 235 -38.82 -22.85 26.04
N GLN A 236 -38.95 -23.92 25.26
CA GLN A 236 -38.88 -25.28 25.80
C GLN A 236 -37.48 -25.59 26.36
N LEU A 237 -36.41 -25.29 25.62
CA LEU A 237 -35.04 -25.45 26.12
C LEU A 237 -34.78 -24.62 27.39
N LEU A 238 -35.23 -23.37 27.43
CA LEU A 238 -35.12 -22.52 28.61
C LEU A 238 -35.92 -23.07 29.79
N SER A 239 -37.10 -23.66 29.57
CA SER A 239 -37.87 -24.31 30.63
C SER A 239 -37.15 -25.54 31.19
N ILE A 240 -36.55 -26.39 30.34
CA ILE A 240 -35.79 -27.57 30.75
C ILE A 240 -34.55 -27.17 31.55
N LEU A 241 -33.80 -26.16 31.09
CA LEU A 241 -32.63 -25.64 31.79
C LEU A 241 -33.00 -25.02 33.15
N ARG A 242 -34.16 -24.37 33.25
CA ARG A 242 -34.66 -23.79 34.50
C ARG A 242 -35.13 -24.85 35.51
N PHE A 243 -35.64 -25.99 35.04
CA PHE A 243 -35.99 -27.14 35.87
C PHE A 243 -34.76 -27.93 36.34
N SER A 244 -33.66 -27.91 35.60
CA SER A 244 -32.41 -28.57 35.99
C SER A 244 -31.58 -27.79 37.03
N SER A 245 -31.94 -26.55 37.34
CA SER A 245 -31.23 -25.68 38.30
C SER A 245 -32.00 -25.45 39.62
N SER A 246 -33.06 -26.20 39.88
CA SER A 246 -33.75 -26.32 41.19
C SER A 246 -33.59 -27.74 41.71
#